data_AF-A0A9C8ZI54-F1
#
_entry.id   AF-A0A9C8ZI54-F1
#
_cell.length_a   1.000
_cell.length_b   1.000
_cell.length_c   1.000
_cell.angle_alpha   90.00
_cell.angle_beta   90.00
_cell.angle_gamma   90.00
#
_symmetry.space_group_name_H-M   'P 1'
#
loop_
_entity.id
_entity.type
_entity.pdbx_description
1 polymer ?
#
loop_
_entity_poly.entity_id
_entity_poly.type
_entity_poly.pdbx_seq_one_letter_code
_entity_poly.pdbx_strand_id
1 'polypeptide(L)'
;MDALTAHEWSYALILEAFVLLLALLAFFVWRNRILKRRLSTAGTPGDGDDDPIQAWLEKERALTQARLEQVGDNTPEARHLKAACEFRQRVLDGERQVRTGSEDESLYWQHVSDYYDNINKGFLAQVHELEDRLRLQQERINNLEGFKEQVFKLSEKLQASRQTILKLDEELQKLLPAESRSAELEALLQGLADEKTQLEEQMKLVENEYETLMKNAEVLQQQIAEKHPPASEHEEELASLKEENEFLCNQIATLLKQELVHKNQLTSQEESFDKQLHERDEELAATQNKLAEMEKKYLELLETK
;
A
#
# COMPACT_ATOMS: atom_id res chain seq x y z
N MET A 1 5.75 24.62 26.98
CA MET A 1 5.81 23.82 25.75
C MET A 1 4.86 24.49 24.80
N ASP A 2 5.38 25.45 24.06
CA ASP A 2 4.58 26.35 23.25
C ASP A 2 4.23 25.67 21.94
N ALA A 3 2.96 25.71 21.58
CA ALA A 3 2.42 25.12 20.37
C ALA A 3 3.02 25.84 19.16
N LEU A 4 3.93 25.15 18.45
CA LEU A 4 4.43 25.59 17.15
C LEU A 4 3.25 25.73 16.17
N THR A 5 3.26 26.83 15.42
CA THR A 5 2.18 27.23 14.52
C THR A 5 2.13 26.31 13.30
N ALA A 6 0.95 26.13 12.69
CA ALA A 6 0.71 25.18 11.60
C ALA A 6 1.68 25.30 10.40
N HIS A 7 2.27 26.48 10.19
CA HIS A 7 3.30 26.69 9.17
C HIS A 7 4.61 25.97 9.47
N GLU A 8 5.03 25.89 10.73
CA GLU A 8 6.28 25.24 11.13
C GLU A 8 6.22 23.72 10.94
N TRP A 9 5.03 23.13 11.12
CA TRP A 9 4.76 21.73 10.79
C TRP A 9 4.87 21.44 9.29
N SER A 10 4.38 22.34 8.44
CA SER A 10 4.50 22.18 6.98
C SER A 10 5.95 22.26 6.50
N TYR A 11 6.76 23.15 7.08
CA TYR A 11 8.19 23.23 6.76
C TYR A 11 8.96 22.00 7.23
N ALA A 12 8.63 21.46 8.41
CA ALA A 12 9.25 20.24 8.92
C ALA A 12 8.98 19.03 8.00
N LEU A 13 7.74 18.86 7.54
CA LEU A 13 7.36 17.77 6.62
C LEU A 13 8.04 17.90 5.25
N ILE A 14 8.17 19.12 4.72
CA ILE A 14 8.89 19.36 3.45
C ILE A 14 10.38 19.03 3.60
N LEU A 15 10.98 19.40 4.73
CA LEU A 15 12.39 19.10 5.02
C LEU A 15 12.62 17.59 5.18
N GLU A 16 11.72 16.88 5.87
CA GLU A 16 11.75 15.44 6.01
C GLU A 16 11.62 14.73 4.66
N ALA A 17 10.66 15.15 3.83
CA ALA A 17 10.52 14.64 2.46
C ALA A 17 11.78 14.87 1.62
N PHE A 18 12.42 16.03 1.75
CA PHE A 18 13.65 16.35 1.03
C PHE A 18 14.84 15.49 1.50
N VAL A 19 14.95 15.24 2.81
CA VAL A 19 15.98 14.35 3.38
C VAL A 19 15.77 12.90 2.90
N LEU A 20 14.53 12.42 2.86
CA LEU A 20 14.21 11.09 2.33
C LEU A 20 14.56 10.98 0.84
N LEU A 21 14.31 12.04 0.06
CA LEU A 21 14.63 12.08 -1.37
C LEU A 21 16.15 12.09 -1.61
N LEU A 22 16.91 12.83 -0.79
CA LEU A 22 18.37 12.79 -0.82
C LEU A 22 18.94 11.44 -0.39
N ALA A 23 18.34 10.78 0.60
CA ALA A 23 18.72 9.44 1.02
C ALA A 23 18.46 8.40 -0.09
N LEU A 24 17.34 8.51 -0.80
CA LEU A 24 17.04 7.69 -1.97
C LEU A 24 18.03 7.93 -3.12
N LEU A 25 18.36 9.18 -3.43
CA LEU A 25 19.37 9.51 -4.44
C LEU A 25 20.76 8.98 -4.06
N ALA A 26 21.16 9.12 -2.80
CA ALA A 26 22.41 8.57 -2.30
C ALA A 26 22.43 7.03 -2.38
N PHE A 27 21.30 6.38 -2.06
CA PHE A 27 21.13 4.94 -2.20
C PHE A 27 21.23 4.51 -3.67
N PHE A 28 20.60 5.23 -4.60
CA PHE A 28 20.72 4.96 -6.03
C PHE A 28 22.15 5.13 -6.53
N VAL A 29 22.85 6.21 -6.16
CA VAL A 29 24.25 6.44 -6.54
C VAL A 29 25.17 5.36 -5.96
N TRP A 30 24.95 4.97 -4.71
CA TRP A 30 25.70 3.91 -4.04
C TRP A 30 25.47 2.55 -4.72
N ARG A 31 24.22 2.19 -5.00
CA ARG A 31 23.84 0.98 -5.74
C ARG A 31 24.45 0.97 -7.14
N ASN A 32 24.41 2.10 -7.85
CA ASN A 32 24.98 2.23 -9.19
C ASN A 32 26.51 2.13 -9.18
N ARG A 33 27.18 2.62 -8.13
CA ARG A 33 28.62 2.43 -7.90
C ARG A 33 28.98 0.98 -7.60
N ILE A 34 28.17 0.27 -6.81
CA ILE A 34 28.36 -1.15 -6.52
C ILE A 34 28.19 -1.98 -7.79
N LEU A 35 27.17 -1.69 -8.59
CA LEU A 35 26.96 -2.32 -9.89
C LEU A 35 28.16 -2.09 -10.82
N LYS A 36 28.63 -0.84 -10.95
CA LYS A 36 29.86 -0.53 -11.72
C LYS A 36 31.11 -1.24 -11.21
N ARG A 37 31.29 -1.36 -9.89
CA ARG A 37 32.42 -2.10 -9.32
C ARG A 37 32.33 -3.59 -9.64
N ARG A 38 31.14 -4.20 -9.50
CA ARG A 38 30.91 -5.61 -9.83
C ARG A 38 31.10 -5.91 -11.33
N LEU A 39 30.69 -4.98 -12.20
CA LEU A 39 30.97 -5.03 -13.64
C LEU A 39 32.47 -4.87 -13.95
N SER A 40 33.19 -3.99 -13.25
CA SER A 40 34.64 -3.83 -13.45
C SER A 40 35.48 -5.02 -12.95
N THR A 41 35.03 -5.72 -11.90
CA THR A 41 35.69 -6.94 -11.42
C THR A 41 35.40 -8.18 -12.27
N ALA A 42 34.39 -8.13 -13.15
CA ALA A 42 34.10 -9.18 -14.12
C ALA A 42 34.97 -9.07 -15.41
N GLY A 43 35.81 -8.04 -15.52
CA GLY A 43 36.66 -7.78 -16.70
C GLY A 43 38.00 -8.51 -16.74
N THR A 44 38.11 -9.74 -16.23
CA THR A 44 39.23 -10.63 -16.58
C THR A 44 38.70 -11.66 -17.58
N PRO A 45 39.17 -11.65 -18.84
CA PRO A 45 38.70 -12.60 -19.84
C PRO A 45 39.31 -13.97 -19.55
N GLY A 46 38.61 -14.76 -18.74
CA GLY A 46 38.77 -16.20 -18.66
C GLY A 46 37.79 -16.85 -19.63
N ASP A 47 38.33 -17.68 -20.53
CA ASP A 47 37.61 -18.56 -21.46
C ASP A 47 36.42 -19.24 -20.75
N GLY A 48 35.20 -18.79 -21.04
CA GLY A 48 33.98 -19.27 -20.41
C GLY A 48 32.77 -18.51 -20.95
N ASP A 49 32.00 -19.21 -21.76
CA ASP A 49 30.85 -18.76 -22.58
C ASP A 49 29.60 -18.43 -21.74
N ASP A 50 29.76 -17.80 -20.56
CA ASP A 50 28.67 -17.51 -19.63
C ASP A 50 28.29 -16.02 -19.70
N ASP A 51 27.14 -15.73 -20.32
CA ASP A 51 26.55 -14.38 -20.36
C ASP A 51 26.24 -13.91 -18.93
N PRO A 52 26.96 -12.91 -18.39
CA PRO A 52 26.85 -12.50 -16.99
C PRO A 52 25.46 -11.93 -16.64
N ILE A 53 24.74 -11.40 -17.62
CA ILE A 53 23.37 -10.88 -17.45
C ILE A 53 22.39 -12.04 -17.31
N GLN A 54 22.54 -13.08 -18.15
CA GLN A 54 21.72 -14.28 -18.07
C GLN A 54 21.93 -15.01 -16.74
N ALA A 55 23.19 -15.17 -16.31
CA ALA A 55 23.53 -15.78 -15.02
C ALA A 55 22.94 -15.00 -13.83
N TRP A 56 22.91 -13.67 -13.91
CA TRP A 56 22.26 -12.83 -12.89
C TRP A 56 20.72 -12.98 -12.90
N LEU A 57 20.08 -12.97 -14.07
CA LEU A 57 18.63 -13.16 -14.21
C LEU A 57 18.17 -14.51 -13.64
N GLU A 58 18.90 -15.58 -13.95
CA GLU A 58 18.60 -16.92 -13.44
C GLU A 58 18.75 -17.01 -11.92
N LYS A 59 19.81 -16.39 -11.37
CA LYS A 59 20.02 -16.30 -9.92
C LYS A 59 18.90 -15.51 -9.24
N GLU A 60 18.49 -14.37 -9.81
CA GLU A 60 17.46 -13.53 -9.21
C GLU A 60 16.06 -14.15 -9.29
N ARG A 61 15.78 -14.90 -10.36
CA ARG A 61 14.59 -15.75 -10.46
C ARG A 61 14.56 -16.84 -9.39
N ALA A 62 15.66 -17.59 -9.24
CA ALA A 62 15.75 -18.63 -8.22
C ALA A 62 15.55 -18.07 -6.80
N LEU A 63 16.12 -16.89 -6.51
CA LEU A 63 15.92 -16.21 -5.23
C LEU A 63 14.47 -15.74 -5.03
N THR A 64 13.84 -15.21 -6.07
CA THR A 64 12.44 -14.74 -6.01
C THR A 64 11.48 -15.91 -5.83
N GLN A 65 11.72 -17.02 -6.53
CA GLN A 65 10.94 -18.24 -6.41
C GLN A 65 11.10 -18.88 -5.02
N ALA A 66 12.32 -18.96 -4.49
CA ALA A 66 12.56 -19.44 -3.14
C ALA A 66 11.85 -18.59 -2.07
N ARG A 67 11.77 -17.27 -2.27
CA ARG A 67 10.96 -16.39 -1.41
C ARG A 67 9.47 -16.70 -1.55
N LEU A 68 8.96 -16.91 -2.76
CA LEU A 68 7.56 -17.26 -3.00
C LEU A 68 7.16 -18.57 -2.33
N GLU A 69 8.05 -19.55 -2.32
CA GLU A 69 7.87 -20.84 -1.64
C GLU A 69 7.93 -20.72 -0.10
N GLN A 70 8.62 -19.71 0.42
CA GLN A 70 8.71 -19.43 1.87
C GLN A 70 7.56 -18.57 2.39
N VAL A 71 6.85 -17.86 1.51
CA VAL A 71 5.77 -16.94 1.87
C VAL A 71 4.46 -17.71 1.94
N GLY A 72 3.94 -17.88 3.17
CA GLY A 72 2.64 -18.52 3.39
C GLY A 72 1.45 -17.70 2.89
N ASP A 73 0.26 -18.29 2.83
CA ASP A 73 -0.99 -17.60 2.41
C ASP A 73 -1.83 -17.06 3.58
N ASN A 74 -1.30 -17.20 4.80
CA ASN A 74 -2.08 -17.11 6.03
C ASN A 74 -2.32 -15.68 6.51
N THR A 75 -1.55 -14.69 6.04
CA THR A 75 -1.72 -13.28 6.43
C THR A 75 -1.92 -12.39 5.20
N PRO A 76 -2.69 -11.27 5.32
CA PRO A 76 -2.87 -10.33 4.21
C PRO A 76 -1.54 -9.72 3.74
N GLU A 77 -0.60 -9.49 4.66
CA GLU A 77 0.76 -9.05 4.34
C GLU A 77 1.52 -10.09 3.52
N ALA A 78 1.40 -11.37 3.87
CA ALA A 78 1.99 -12.45 3.10
C ALA A 78 1.34 -12.58 1.73
N ARG A 79 0.02 -12.34 1.59
CA ARG A 79 -0.65 -12.26 0.27
C ARG A 79 -0.14 -11.09 -0.58
N HIS A 80 0.08 -9.91 0.03
CA HIS A 80 0.67 -8.77 -0.68
C HIS A 80 2.12 -9.03 -1.09
N LEU A 81 2.91 -9.62 -0.20
CA LEU A 81 4.30 -9.95 -0.48
C LEU A 81 4.44 -11.07 -1.51
N LYS A 82 3.52 -12.05 -1.48
CA LYS A 82 3.38 -13.08 -2.51
C LYS A 82 3.00 -12.46 -3.85
N ALA A 83 2.00 -11.60 -3.90
CA ALA A 83 1.62 -10.88 -5.12
C ALA A 83 2.78 -10.04 -5.68
N ALA A 84 3.57 -9.40 -4.81
CA ALA A 84 4.77 -8.66 -5.22
C ALA A 84 5.88 -9.58 -5.75
N CYS A 85 6.09 -10.74 -5.12
CA CYS A 85 7.05 -11.76 -5.61
C CYS A 85 6.59 -12.37 -6.94
N GLU A 86 5.30 -12.68 -7.10
CA GLU A 86 4.71 -13.15 -8.35
C GLU A 86 4.87 -12.12 -9.46
N PHE A 87 4.61 -10.85 -9.16
CA PHE A 87 4.83 -9.75 -10.11
C PHE A 87 6.30 -9.65 -10.51
N ARG A 88 7.22 -9.67 -9.53
CA ARG A 88 8.66 -9.64 -9.79
C ARG A 88 9.10 -10.84 -10.64
N GLN A 89 8.54 -12.02 -10.41
CA GLN A 89 8.84 -13.21 -11.18
C GLN A 89 8.35 -13.08 -12.63
N ARG A 90 7.12 -12.57 -12.86
CA ARG A 90 6.63 -12.28 -14.22
C ARG A 90 7.51 -11.27 -14.95
N VAL A 91 7.98 -10.25 -14.24
CA VAL A 91 8.90 -9.24 -14.81
C VAL A 91 10.24 -9.86 -15.19
N LEU A 92 10.84 -10.66 -14.31
CA LEU A 92 12.09 -11.37 -14.59
C LEU A 92 11.95 -12.39 -15.74
N ASP A 93 10.78 -13.00 -15.87
CA ASP A 93 10.45 -13.90 -17.00
C ASP A 93 10.36 -13.13 -18.31
N GLY A 94 9.76 -11.93 -18.29
CA GLY A 94 9.74 -11.01 -19.43
C GLY A 94 11.14 -10.52 -19.82
N GLU A 95 11.96 -10.10 -18.85
CA GLU A 95 13.35 -9.68 -19.08
C GLU A 95 14.20 -10.81 -19.69
N ARG A 96 14.01 -12.05 -19.22
CA ARG A 96 14.66 -13.22 -19.84
C ARG A 96 14.21 -13.44 -21.28
N GLN A 97 12.91 -13.35 -21.56
CA GLN A 97 12.40 -13.50 -22.94
C GLN A 97 12.99 -12.45 -23.87
N VAL A 98 13.09 -11.21 -23.39
CA VAL A 98 13.74 -10.11 -24.11
C VAL A 98 15.23 -10.40 -24.34
N ARG A 99 15.95 -10.93 -23.34
CA ARG A 99 17.36 -11.31 -23.47
C ARG A 99 17.56 -12.44 -24.48
N THR A 100 16.73 -13.49 -24.45
CA THR A 100 16.81 -14.60 -25.41
C THR A 100 16.53 -14.18 -26.86
N GLY A 101 15.84 -13.05 -27.06
CA GLY A 101 15.56 -12.50 -28.39
C GLY A 101 16.49 -11.37 -28.83
N SER A 102 17.45 -10.95 -28.01
CA SER A 102 18.33 -9.80 -28.28
C SER A 102 19.80 -10.16 -28.11
N GLU A 103 20.49 -10.33 -29.23
CA GLU A 103 21.94 -10.61 -29.27
C GLU A 103 22.79 -9.38 -28.87
N ASP A 104 22.26 -8.17 -29.05
CA ASP A 104 22.94 -6.91 -28.72
C ASP A 104 22.48 -6.36 -27.36
N GLU A 105 23.45 -5.94 -26.53
CA GLU A 105 23.22 -5.39 -25.19
C GLU A 105 22.51 -4.03 -25.23
N SER A 106 22.75 -3.24 -26.29
CA SER A 106 22.09 -1.94 -26.47
C SER A 106 20.59 -2.08 -26.80
N LEU A 107 20.23 -3.04 -27.65
CA LEU A 107 18.85 -3.37 -28.01
C LEU A 107 18.10 -4.06 -26.86
N TYR A 108 18.81 -4.81 -26.01
CA TYR A 108 18.24 -5.44 -24.83
C TYR A 108 17.62 -4.41 -23.88
N TRP A 109 18.35 -3.36 -23.51
CA TRP A 109 17.83 -2.33 -22.59
C TRP A 109 16.66 -1.54 -23.19
N GLN A 110 16.65 -1.35 -24.50
CA GLN A 110 15.54 -0.71 -25.20
C GLN A 110 14.27 -1.58 -25.13
N HIS A 111 14.38 -2.87 -25.44
CA HIS A 111 13.25 -3.79 -25.34
C HIS A 111 12.76 -3.99 -23.89
N VAL A 112 13.66 -3.96 -22.91
CA VAL A 112 13.29 -3.96 -21.48
C VAL A 112 12.50 -2.69 -21.14
N SER A 113 12.96 -1.52 -21.60
CA SER A 113 12.23 -0.25 -21.41
C SER A 113 10.82 -0.31 -22.02
N ASP A 114 10.70 -0.77 -23.27
CA ASP A 114 9.41 -0.90 -23.96
C ASP A 114 8.46 -1.86 -23.25
N TYR A 115 9.00 -2.94 -22.66
CA TYR A 115 8.24 -3.89 -21.85
C TYR A 115 7.66 -3.23 -20.59
N TYR A 116 8.45 -2.47 -19.84
CA TYR A 116 7.97 -1.73 -18.67
C TYR A 116 6.97 -0.62 -19.04
N ASP A 117 7.18 0.08 -20.15
CA ASP A 117 6.23 1.10 -20.63
C ASP A 117 4.86 0.50 -20.96
N ASN A 118 4.83 -0.71 -21.53
CA ASN A 118 3.57 -1.40 -21.81
C ASN A 118 2.87 -1.86 -20.53
N ILE A 119 3.60 -2.37 -19.54
CA ILE A 119 3.03 -2.70 -18.22
C ILE A 119 2.43 -1.46 -17.56
N ASN A 120 3.17 -0.34 -17.56
CA ASN A 120 2.71 0.92 -16.97
C ASN A 120 1.45 1.44 -17.65
N LYS A 121 1.36 1.36 -18.99
CA LYS A 121 0.14 1.73 -19.73
C LYS A 121 -1.06 0.89 -19.31
N GLY A 122 -0.88 -0.43 -19.17
CA GLY A 122 -1.95 -1.33 -18.71
C GLY A 122 -2.41 -1.02 -17.28
N PHE A 123 -1.48 -0.73 -16.38
CA PHE A 123 -1.78 -0.33 -15.01
C PHE A 123 -2.54 1.01 -14.95
N LEU A 124 -2.08 2.02 -15.69
CA LEU A 124 -2.74 3.32 -15.77
C LEU A 124 -4.18 3.21 -16.29
N ALA A 125 -4.43 2.34 -17.28
CA ALA A 125 -5.78 2.09 -17.76
C ALA A 125 -6.70 1.52 -16.68
N GLN A 126 -6.22 0.58 -15.86
CA GLN A 126 -6.98 0.02 -14.74
C GLN A 126 -7.25 1.06 -13.64
N VAL A 127 -6.27 1.94 -13.36
CA VAL A 127 -6.45 3.05 -12.41
C VAL A 127 -7.56 3.97 -12.89
N HIS A 128 -7.54 4.39 -14.16
CA HIS A 128 -8.60 5.24 -14.72
C HIS A 128 -9.97 4.56 -14.69
N GLU A 129 -10.07 3.26 -14.96
CA GLU A 129 -11.34 2.52 -14.83
C GLU A 129 -11.88 2.55 -13.39
N LEU A 130 -11.00 2.37 -12.39
CA LEU A 130 -11.38 2.45 -10.98
C LEU A 130 -11.78 3.87 -10.58
N GLU A 131 -11.09 4.90 -11.07
CA GLU A 131 -11.45 6.30 -10.87
C GLU A 131 -12.84 6.62 -11.45
N ASP A 132 -13.13 6.14 -12.66
CA ASP A 132 -14.44 6.32 -13.29
C ASP A 132 -15.56 5.63 -12.49
N ARG A 133 -15.30 4.41 -11.99
CA ARG A 133 -16.25 3.69 -11.13
C ARG A 133 -16.48 4.41 -9.81
N LEU A 134 -15.43 4.94 -9.19
CA LEU A 134 -15.53 5.73 -7.96
C LEU A 134 -16.37 6.98 -8.20
N ARG A 135 -16.13 7.68 -9.31
CA ARG A 135 -16.90 8.87 -9.70
C ARG A 135 -18.37 8.56 -9.86
N LEU A 136 -18.70 7.45 -10.53
CA LEU A 136 -20.09 7.01 -10.71
C LEU A 136 -20.77 6.71 -9.37
N GLN A 137 -20.07 6.07 -8.42
CA GLN A 137 -20.63 5.84 -7.08
C GLN A 137 -20.83 7.14 -6.31
N GLN A 138 -19.90 8.10 -6.44
CA GLN A 138 -20.04 9.41 -5.82
C GLN A 138 -21.25 10.19 -6.37
N GLU A 139 -21.46 10.16 -7.69
CA GLU A 139 -22.65 10.74 -8.32
C GLU A 139 -23.93 10.10 -7.80
N ARG A 140 -23.95 8.78 -7.62
CA ARG A 140 -25.09 8.05 -7.05
C ARG A 140 -25.38 8.46 -5.60
N ILE A 141 -24.35 8.63 -4.77
CA ILE A 141 -24.49 9.09 -3.38
C ILE A 141 -25.11 10.49 -3.37
N ASN A 142 -24.58 11.42 -4.18
CA ASN A 142 -25.10 12.79 -4.26
C ASN A 142 -26.58 12.80 -4.69
N ASN A 143 -26.97 11.94 -5.63
CA ASN A 143 -28.38 11.81 -6.04
C ASN A 143 -29.28 11.29 -4.91
N LEU A 144 -28.82 10.32 -4.12
CA LEU A 144 -29.55 9.81 -2.96
C LEU A 144 -29.69 10.86 -1.85
N GLU A 145 -28.67 11.70 -1.66
CA GLU A 145 -28.74 12.84 -0.74
C GLU A 145 -29.77 13.88 -1.21
N GLY A 146 -29.82 14.17 -2.51
CA GLY A 146 -30.84 15.03 -3.09
C GLY A 146 -32.26 14.47 -2.92
N PHE A 147 -32.44 13.17 -3.15
CA PHE A 147 -33.72 12.49 -2.91
C PHE A 147 -34.13 12.57 -1.44
N LYS A 148 -33.20 12.31 -0.51
CA LYS A 148 -33.43 12.46 0.93
C LYS A 148 -33.93 13.87 1.29
N GLU A 149 -33.31 14.91 0.74
CA GLU A 149 -33.75 16.30 0.99
C GLU A 149 -35.18 16.56 0.48
N GLN A 150 -35.56 16.00 -0.68
CA GLN A 150 -36.92 16.10 -1.21
C GLN A 150 -37.95 15.41 -0.29
N VAL A 151 -37.63 14.23 0.23
CA VAL A 151 -38.49 13.51 1.18
C VAL A 151 -38.69 14.32 2.47
N PHE A 152 -37.64 14.97 2.99
CA PHE A 152 -37.78 15.86 4.15
C PHE A 152 -38.70 17.05 3.87
N LYS A 153 -38.57 17.69 2.70
CA LYS A 153 -39.46 18.80 2.30
C LYS A 153 -40.93 18.35 2.16
N LEU A 154 -41.16 17.17 1.60
CA LEU A 154 -42.49 16.57 1.50
C LEU A 154 -43.08 16.27 2.88
N SER A 155 -42.29 15.69 3.79
CA SER A 155 -42.68 15.45 5.18
C SER A 155 -43.09 16.74 5.89
N GLU A 156 -42.30 17.81 5.74
CA GLU A 156 -42.60 19.11 6.35
C GLU A 156 -43.91 19.71 5.81
N LYS A 157 -44.12 19.66 4.48
CA LYS A 157 -45.38 20.11 3.86
C LYS A 157 -46.57 19.28 4.34
N LEU A 158 -46.43 17.97 4.45
CA LEU A 158 -47.48 17.08 4.95
C LEU A 158 -47.83 17.41 6.41
N GLN A 159 -46.82 17.66 7.24
CA GLN A 159 -47.02 18.05 8.63
C GLN A 159 -47.73 19.41 8.74
N ALA A 160 -47.34 20.39 7.91
CA ALA A 160 -48.01 21.68 7.82
C ALA A 160 -49.48 21.52 7.38
N SER A 161 -49.76 20.70 6.35
CA SER A 161 -51.11 20.38 5.88
C SER A 161 -51.96 19.73 6.98
N ARG A 162 -51.41 18.76 7.72
CA ARG A 162 -52.10 18.14 8.87
C ARG A 162 -52.45 19.18 9.94
N GLN A 163 -51.53 20.10 10.24
CA GLN A 163 -51.80 21.17 11.21
C GLN A 163 -52.87 22.15 10.71
N THR A 164 -52.90 22.49 9.41
CA THR A 164 -53.96 23.35 8.86
C THR A 164 -55.32 22.66 8.92
N ILE A 165 -55.40 21.36 8.60
CA ILE A 165 -56.64 20.58 8.69
C ILE A 165 -57.17 20.58 10.13
N LEU A 166 -56.31 20.37 11.14
CA LEU A 166 -56.71 20.42 12.55
C LEU A 166 -57.26 21.79 12.95
N LYS A 167 -56.62 22.88 12.52
CA LYS A 167 -57.11 24.25 12.79
C LYS A 167 -58.46 24.52 12.12
N LEU A 168 -58.61 24.11 10.86
CA LEU A 168 -59.87 24.21 10.13
C LEU A 168 -60.99 23.41 10.81
N ASP A 169 -60.69 22.20 11.31
CA ASP A 169 -61.66 21.39 12.06
C ASP A 169 -62.07 22.06 13.38
N GLU A 170 -61.12 22.62 14.14
CA GLU A 170 -61.42 23.40 15.35
C GLU A 170 -62.26 24.67 15.06
N GLU A 171 -61.96 25.38 13.98
CA GLU A 171 -62.72 26.57 13.56
C GLU A 171 -64.13 26.20 13.08
N LEU A 172 -64.27 25.12 12.32
CA LEU A 172 -65.58 24.57 11.92
C LEU A 172 -66.42 24.18 13.14
N GLN A 173 -65.83 23.51 14.13
CA GLN A 173 -66.53 23.16 15.38
C GLN A 173 -66.96 24.39 16.19
N LYS A 174 -66.22 25.50 16.12
CA LYS A 174 -66.57 26.77 16.80
C LYS A 174 -67.65 27.57 16.07
N LEU A 175 -67.70 27.50 14.73
CA LEU A 175 -68.58 28.32 13.90
C LEU A 175 -69.96 27.69 13.62
N LEU A 176 -70.20 26.44 14.00
CA LEU A 176 -71.46 25.73 13.74
C LEU A 176 -72.31 25.49 15.00
N PRO A 177 -73.38 26.28 15.23
CA PRO A 177 -74.63 25.72 15.69
C PRO A 177 -75.23 24.86 14.56
N ALA A 178 -75.78 23.70 14.89
CA ALA A 178 -76.16 22.63 13.95
C ALA A 178 -77.19 22.98 12.84
N GLU A 179 -77.68 24.22 12.76
CA GLU A 179 -78.89 24.60 12.00
C GLU A 179 -78.64 25.56 10.81
N SER A 180 -77.40 25.96 10.52
CA SER A 180 -77.09 26.94 9.47
C SER A 180 -76.05 26.44 8.45
N ARG A 181 -76.22 25.24 7.88
CA ARG A 181 -75.34 24.74 6.81
C ARG A 181 -75.66 25.47 5.49
N SER A 182 -74.85 26.48 5.13
CA SER A 182 -74.91 27.16 3.83
C SER A 182 -74.19 26.34 2.74
N ALA A 183 -74.62 26.48 1.49
CA ALA A 183 -74.08 25.78 0.31
C ALA A 183 -72.57 26.00 0.09
N GLU A 184 -72.01 27.11 0.59
CA GLU A 184 -70.57 27.39 0.53
C GLU A 184 -69.74 26.44 1.43
N LEU A 185 -70.30 26.02 2.57
CA LEU A 185 -69.63 25.07 3.46
C LEU A 185 -69.62 23.66 2.87
N GLU A 186 -70.69 23.27 2.17
CA GLU A 186 -70.74 22.01 1.41
C GLU A 186 -69.73 22.00 0.26
N ALA A 187 -69.58 23.12 -0.46
CA ALA A 187 -68.58 23.24 -1.52
C ALA A 187 -67.13 23.16 -0.98
N LEU A 188 -66.83 23.77 0.17
CA LEU A 188 -65.52 23.69 0.83
C LEU A 188 -65.23 22.29 1.39
N LEU A 189 -66.23 21.64 2.01
CA LEU A 189 -66.10 20.25 2.48
C LEU A 189 -65.88 19.28 1.32
N GLN A 190 -66.54 19.51 0.19
CA GLN A 190 -66.34 18.71 -1.03
C GLN A 190 -64.92 18.91 -1.59
N GLY A 191 -64.44 20.16 -1.67
CA GLY A 191 -63.07 20.45 -2.10
C GLY A 191 -62.00 19.82 -1.20
N LEU A 192 -62.19 19.87 0.12
CA LEU A 192 -61.30 19.20 1.09
C LEU A 192 -61.37 17.67 0.98
N ALA A 193 -62.54 17.10 0.68
CA ALA A 193 -62.68 15.67 0.46
C ALA A 193 -61.94 15.23 -0.81
N ASP A 194 -62.05 15.98 -1.89
CA ASP A 194 -61.36 15.71 -3.15
C ASP A 194 -59.82 15.83 -2.96
N GLU A 195 -59.36 16.88 -2.28
CA GLU A 195 -57.94 17.10 -1.99
C GLU A 195 -57.38 16.00 -1.06
N LYS A 196 -58.18 15.54 -0.08
CA LYS A 196 -57.84 14.37 0.75
C LYS A 196 -57.70 13.10 -0.08
N THR A 197 -58.64 12.82 -1.00
CA THR A 197 -58.54 11.63 -1.85
C THR A 197 -57.32 11.67 -2.76
N GLN A 198 -56.97 12.83 -3.29
CA GLN A 198 -55.78 13.01 -4.12
C GLN A 198 -54.49 12.79 -3.31
N LEU A 199 -54.43 13.30 -2.08
CA LEU A 199 -53.30 13.06 -1.17
C LEU A 199 -53.19 11.58 -0.75
N GLU A 200 -54.31 10.89 -0.53
CA GLU A 200 -54.32 9.45 -0.23
C GLU A 200 -53.80 8.62 -1.41
N GLU A 201 -54.13 8.98 -2.65
CA GLU A 201 -53.57 8.33 -3.85
C GLU A 201 -52.07 8.58 -4.00
N GLN A 202 -51.60 9.80 -3.79
CA GLN A 202 -50.17 10.13 -3.83
C GLN A 202 -49.40 9.39 -2.73
N MET A 203 -49.98 9.26 -1.53
CA MET A 203 -49.37 8.53 -0.43
C MET A 203 -49.24 7.04 -0.76
N LYS A 204 -50.27 6.43 -1.34
CA LYS A 204 -50.20 5.04 -1.82
C LYS A 204 -49.12 4.84 -2.89
N LEU A 205 -48.92 5.80 -3.79
CA LEU A 205 -47.86 5.74 -4.80
C LEU A 205 -46.48 5.70 -4.12
N VAL A 206 -46.25 6.60 -3.16
CA VAL A 206 -44.98 6.69 -2.42
C VAL A 206 -44.74 5.45 -1.55
N GLU A 207 -45.77 4.91 -0.89
CA GLU A 207 -45.68 3.65 -0.13
C GLU A 207 -45.25 2.49 -1.04
N ASN A 208 -45.80 2.42 -2.26
CA ASN A 208 -45.48 1.38 -3.22
C ASN A 208 -44.03 1.53 -3.75
N GLU A 209 -43.60 2.75 -4.06
CA GLU A 209 -42.21 3.04 -4.43
C GLU A 209 -41.23 2.68 -3.31
N TYR A 210 -41.58 3.01 -2.05
CA TYR A 210 -40.80 2.66 -0.87
C TYR A 210 -40.69 1.16 -0.67
N GLU A 211 -41.78 0.39 -0.83
CA GLU A 211 -41.74 -1.08 -0.77
C GLU A 211 -40.80 -1.68 -1.83
N THR A 212 -40.85 -1.20 -3.07
CA THR A 212 -39.90 -1.65 -4.11
C THR A 212 -38.46 -1.30 -3.76
N LEU A 213 -38.21 -0.12 -3.20
CA LEU A 213 -36.87 0.31 -2.83
C LEU A 213 -36.32 -0.51 -1.66
N MET A 214 -37.16 -0.84 -0.68
CA MET A 214 -36.82 -1.72 0.44
C MET A 214 -36.52 -3.15 -0.01
N LYS A 215 -37.34 -3.73 -0.91
CA LYS A 215 -37.04 -5.04 -1.50
C LYS A 215 -35.71 -5.06 -2.24
N ASN A 216 -35.42 -4.01 -3.01
CA ASN A 216 -34.14 -3.89 -3.72
C ASN A 216 -32.97 -3.73 -2.74
N ALA A 217 -33.16 -3.01 -1.63
CA ALA A 217 -32.16 -2.87 -0.58
C ALA A 217 -31.89 -4.22 0.13
N GLU A 218 -32.92 -5.00 0.45
CA GLU A 218 -32.77 -6.34 1.04
C GLU A 218 -32.01 -7.30 0.11
N VAL A 219 -32.31 -7.29 -1.19
CA VAL A 219 -31.58 -8.11 -2.17
C VAL A 219 -30.11 -7.70 -2.23
N LEU A 220 -29.82 -6.40 -2.23
CA LEU A 220 -28.43 -5.90 -2.19
C LEU A 220 -27.74 -6.27 -0.88
N GLN A 221 -28.43 -6.21 0.25
CA GLN A 221 -27.89 -6.55 1.57
C GLN A 221 -27.58 -8.05 1.66
N GLN A 222 -28.42 -8.91 1.09
CA GLN A 222 -28.15 -10.35 0.95
C GLN A 222 -26.95 -10.61 0.05
N GLN A 223 -26.83 -9.92 -1.09
CA GLN A 223 -25.65 -10.03 -1.97
C GLN A 223 -24.36 -9.56 -1.30
N ILE A 224 -24.44 -8.55 -0.42
CA ILE A 224 -23.29 -8.08 0.37
C ILE A 224 -22.93 -9.10 1.44
N ALA A 225 -23.90 -9.62 2.19
CA ALA A 225 -23.67 -10.64 3.22
C ALA A 225 -23.11 -11.94 2.64
N GLU A 226 -23.49 -12.31 1.42
CA GLU A 226 -22.97 -13.48 0.70
C GLU A 226 -21.54 -13.27 0.19
N LYS A 227 -21.12 -12.00 -0.01
CA LYS A 227 -19.76 -11.64 -0.46
C LYS A 227 -18.81 -11.23 0.68
N HIS A 228 -19.34 -10.83 1.84
CA HIS A 228 -18.57 -10.37 2.99
C HIS A 228 -19.21 -10.90 4.29
N PRO A 229 -18.61 -11.93 4.93
CA PRO A 229 -19.07 -12.39 6.24
C PRO A 229 -18.85 -11.31 7.32
N PRO A 230 -19.55 -11.40 8.47
CA PRO A 230 -19.66 -10.29 9.42
C PRO A 230 -18.34 -9.95 10.10
N ALA A 231 -18.19 -8.66 10.46
CA ALA A 231 -17.00 -8.01 11.00
C ALA A 231 -16.42 -8.60 12.30
N SER A 232 -17.09 -9.55 12.97
CA SER A 232 -16.55 -10.17 14.20
C SER A 232 -15.37 -11.10 13.92
N GLU A 233 -15.32 -11.76 12.75
CA GLU A 233 -14.17 -12.58 12.36
C GLU A 233 -12.93 -11.71 12.11
N HIS A 234 -13.10 -10.52 11.52
CA HIS A 234 -12.01 -9.59 11.27
C HIS A 234 -11.48 -8.90 12.53
N GLU A 235 -12.30 -8.72 13.58
CA GLU A 235 -11.84 -8.19 14.87
C GLU A 235 -10.99 -9.21 15.65
N GLU A 236 -11.38 -10.49 15.66
CA GLU A 236 -10.55 -11.56 16.24
C GLU A 236 -9.27 -11.76 15.44
N GLU A 237 -9.33 -11.67 14.11
CA GLU A 237 -8.17 -11.77 13.23
C GLU A 237 -7.19 -10.60 13.43
N LEU A 238 -7.70 -9.37 13.62
CA LEU A 238 -6.88 -8.21 13.97
C LEU A 238 -6.24 -8.32 15.36
N ALA A 239 -6.95 -8.88 16.35
CA ALA A 239 -6.40 -9.11 17.67
C ALA A 239 -5.27 -10.16 17.63
N SER A 240 -5.48 -11.25 16.91
CA SER A 240 -4.46 -12.29 16.71
C SER A 240 -3.25 -11.76 15.94
N LEU A 241 -3.45 -10.95 14.90
CA LEU A 241 -2.36 -10.34 14.12
C LEU A 241 -1.53 -9.37 14.97
N LYS A 242 -2.16 -8.66 15.90
CA LYS A 242 -1.46 -7.75 16.81
C LYS A 242 -0.57 -8.50 17.80
N GLU A 243 -1.07 -9.62 18.32
CA GLU A 243 -0.31 -10.50 19.23
C GLU A 243 0.87 -11.17 18.51
N GLU A 244 0.68 -11.60 17.26
CA GLU A 244 1.76 -12.14 16.42
C GLU A 244 2.82 -11.08 16.07
N ASN A 245 2.41 -9.85 15.73
CA ASN A 245 3.34 -8.76 15.46
C ASN A 245 4.21 -8.41 16.69
N GLU A 246 3.61 -8.43 17.87
CA GLU A 246 4.34 -8.21 19.13
C GLU A 246 5.36 -9.33 19.39
N PHE A 247 4.98 -10.58 19.13
CA PHE A 247 5.89 -11.73 19.21
C PHE A 247 7.06 -11.62 18.22
N LEU A 248 6.79 -11.29 16.96
CA LEU A 248 7.81 -11.14 15.92
C LEU A 248 8.76 -9.97 16.23
N CYS A 249 8.24 -8.84 16.70
CA CYS A 249 9.08 -7.71 17.12
C CYS A 249 10.04 -8.11 18.27
N ASN A 250 9.54 -8.89 19.24
CA ASN A 250 10.37 -9.41 20.34
C ASN A 250 11.43 -10.41 19.85
N GLN A 251 11.09 -11.26 18.88
CA GLN A 251 12.04 -12.20 18.29
C GLN A 251 13.12 -11.48 17.46
N ILE A 252 12.75 -10.48 16.65
CA ILE A 252 13.69 -9.64 15.90
C ILE A 252 14.63 -8.90 16.85
N ALA A 253 14.11 -8.32 17.93
CA ALA A 253 14.94 -7.64 18.93
C ALA A 253 15.95 -8.60 19.58
N THR A 254 15.55 -9.86 19.81
CA THR A 254 16.43 -10.90 20.37
C THR A 254 17.52 -11.31 19.38
N LEU A 255 17.16 -11.51 18.11
CA LEU A 255 18.12 -11.84 17.04
C LEU A 255 19.12 -10.71 16.80
N LEU A 256 18.66 -9.46 16.76
CA LEU A 256 19.55 -8.29 16.64
C LEU A 256 20.52 -8.21 17.81
N LYS A 257 20.07 -8.51 19.03
CA LYS A 257 20.96 -8.55 20.21
C LYS A 257 22.00 -9.66 20.09
N GLN A 258 21.64 -10.83 19.57
CA GLN A 258 22.57 -11.93 19.33
C GLN A 258 23.59 -11.60 18.24
N GLU A 259 23.16 -11.02 17.11
CA GLU A 259 24.07 -10.55 16.06
C GLU A 259 25.05 -9.51 16.57
N LEU A 260 24.61 -8.59 17.44
CA LEU A 260 25.48 -7.56 18.00
C LEU A 260 26.55 -8.17 18.93
N VAL A 261 26.18 -9.17 19.72
CA VAL A 261 27.13 -9.95 20.55
C VAL A 261 28.11 -10.71 19.67
N HIS A 262 27.63 -11.41 18.63
CA HIS A 262 28.47 -12.17 17.71
C HIS A 262 29.44 -11.26 16.95
N LYS A 263 28.97 -10.09 16.50
CA LYS A 263 29.80 -9.08 15.84
C LYS A 263 30.91 -8.59 16.76
N ASN A 264 30.60 -8.27 18.02
CA ASN A 264 31.62 -7.85 18.98
C ASN A 264 32.67 -8.95 19.25
N GLN A 265 32.26 -10.21 19.24
CA GLN A 265 33.19 -11.35 19.38
C GLN A 265 34.12 -11.47 18.17
N LEU A 266 33.58 -11.35 16.95
CA LEU A 266 34.37 -11.33 15.72
C LEU A 266 35.36 -10.16 15.72
N THR A 267 34.95 -8.94 16.09
CA THR A 267 35.85 -7.78 16.15
C THR A 267 36.99 -8.02 17.14
N SER A 268 36.69 -8.58 18.32
CA SER A 268 37.72 -8.91 19.32
C SER A 268 38.69 -9.98 18.80
N GLN A 269 38.21 -10.90 17.97
CA GLN A 269 39.02 -11.94 17.36
C GLN A 269 39.91 -11.37 16.23
N GLU A 270 39.38 -10.48 15.39
CA GLU A 270 40.14 -9.73 14.38
C GLU A 270 41.28 -8.93 15.03
N GLU A 271 40.99 -8.16 16.09
CA GLU A 271 42.02 -7.42 16.83
C GLU A 271 43.11 -8.33 17.43
N SER A 272 42.75 -9.56 17.81
CA SER A 272 43.73 -10.53 18.31
C SER A 272 44.63 -11.08 17.20
N PHE A 273 44.08 -11.32 16.01
CA PHE A 273 44.84 -11.79 14.85
C PHE A 273 45.75 -10.69 14.31
N ASP A 274 45.29 -9.44 14.27
CA ASP A 274 46.10 -8.30 13.85
C ASP A 274 47.32 -8.10 14.77
N LYS A 275 47.15 -8.27 16.09
CA LYS A 275 48.28 -8.26 17.04
C LYS A 275 49.28 -9.39 16.78
N GLN A 276 48.79 -10.61 16.55
CA GLN A 276 49.67 -11.76 16.25
C GLN A 276 50.43 -11.58 14.93
N LEU A 277 49.78 -11.00 13.91
CA LEU A 277 50.42 -10.68 12.64
C LEU A 277 51.52 -9.63 12.85
N HIS A 278 51.24 -8.58 13.63
CA HIS A 278 52.23 -7.55 13.91
C HIS A 278 53.45 -8.11 14.66
N GLU A 279 53.25 -8.94 15.68
CA GLU A 279 54.34 -9.63 16.40
C GLU A 279 55.16 -10.52 15.46
N ARG A 280 54.51 -11.25 14.56
CA ARG A 280 55.19 -12.09 13.55
C ARG A 280 55.99 -11.26 12.55
N ASP A 281 55.46 -10.12 12.11
CA ASP A 281 56.17 -9.21 11.21
C ASP A 281 57.42 -8.61 11.88
N GLU A 282 57.33 -8.26 13.17
CA GLU A 282 58.49 -7.80 13.94
C GLU A 282 59.56 -8.90 14.09
N GLU A 283 59.16 -10.14 14.39
CA GLU A 283 60.08 -11.28 14.44
C GLU A 283 60.75 -11.56 13.08
N LEU A 284 59.98 -11.48 11.98
CA LEU A 284 60.50 -11.62 10.63
C LEU A 284 61.49 -10.51 10.29
N ALA A 285 61.18 -9.25 10.61
CA ALA A 285 62.11 -8.14 10.42
C ALA A 285 63.40 -8.32 11.23
N ALA A 286 63.31 -8.79 12.47
CA ALA A 286 64.47 -9.05 13.31
C ALA A 286 65.36 -10.19 12.77
N THR A 287 64.76 -11.26 12.24
CA THR A 287 65.51 -12.36 11.62
C THR A 287 66.15 -11.97 10.29
N GLN A 288 65.45 -11.18 9.45
CA GLN A 288 66.00 -10.60 8.23
C GLN A 288 67.20 -9.70 8.52
N ASN A 289 67.11 -8.83 9.53
CA ASN A 289 68.22 -7.97 9.94
C ASN A 289 69.44 -8.79 10.40
N LYS A 290 69.23 -9.84 11.19
CA LYS A 290 70.31 -10.76 11.60
C LYS A 290 70.94 -11.47 10.40
N LEU A 291 70.15 -11.90 9.43
CA LEU A 291 70.65 -12.53 8.20
C LEU A 291 71.48 -11.53 7.40
N ALA A 292 71.00 -10.30 7.22
CA ALA A 292 71.74 -9.24 6.52
C ALA A 292 73.08 -8.90 7.22
N GLU A 293 73.11 -8.86 8.55
CA GLU A 293 74.35 -8.68 9.32
C GLU A 293 75.34 -9.84 9.12
N MET A 294 74.84 -11.07 9.10
CA MET A 294 75.65 -12.26 8.86
C MET A 294 76.20 -12.28 7.44
N GLU A 295 75.37 -11.98 6.43
CA GLU A 295 75.80 -11.85 5.03
C GLU A 295 76.89 -10.80 4.87
N LYS A 296 76.74 -9.64 5.52
CA LYS A 296 77.78 -8.59 5.52
C LYS A 296 79.11 -9.09 6.10
N LYS A 297 79.09 -9.77 7.24
CA LYS A 297 80.30 -10.37 7.84
C LYS A 297 80.95 -11.43 6.93
N TYR A 298 80.14 -12.23 6.25
CA TYR A 298 80.65 -13.21 5.28
C TYR A 298 81.33 -12.54 4.09
N LEU A 299 80.76 -11.44 3.57
CA LEU A 299 81.35 -10.67 2.47
C LEU A 299 82.69 -10.04 2.90
N GLU A 300 82.76 -9.44 4.09
CA GLU A 300 84.00 -8.86 4.64
C GLU A 300 85.12 -9.92 4.81
N LEU A 301 84.78 -11.15 5.18
CA LEU A 301 85.71 -12.28 5.27
C LEU A 301 86.19 -12.80 3.91
N LEU A 302 85.39 -12.62 2.85
CA LEU A 302 85.77 -13.00 1.49
C LEU A 302 86.68 -11.95 0.84
N GLU A 303 86.51 -10.66 1.17
CA GLU A 303 87.34 -9.56 0.67
C GLU A 303 88.74 -9.49 1.31
N THR A 304 88.96 -10.19 2.43
CA THR A 304 90.23 -10.21 3.18
C THR A 304 91.15 -11.39 2.83
N LYS A 305 90.83 -12.17 1.80
CA LYS A 305 91.69 -13.20 1.20
C LYS A 305 92.27 -12.74 -0.13
#